data_AF-A0A9D6YT80-F1
#
_entry.id   AF-A0A9D6YT80-F1
#
_cell.length_a   1.000
_cell.length_b   1.000
_cell.length_c   1.000
_cell.angle_alpha   90.00
_cell.angle_beta   90.00
_cell.angle_gamma   90.00
#
_symmetry.space_group_name_H-M   'P 1'
#
loop_
_entity.id
_entity.type
_entity.pdbx_description
1 polymer ?
#
loop_
_entity_poly.entity_id
_entity_poly.type
_entity_poly.pdbx_seq_one_letter_code
_entity_poly.pdbx_strand_id
1 'polypeptide(L)'
;MDAQTRAMGGSRQEKEWVLPTEVLPFILGSGLEKGAAGKKDGNLELFEKGLEKELRKEDSIEQAVSKMVKMALVAEFGPSLVIARGASKMITTITRAIMNDAKLRRQALIILDRLAQ
;
A
#
# COMPACT_ATOMS: atom_id res chain seq x y z
N MET A 1 36.49 -36.43 -17.85
CA MET A 1 37.60 -35.49 -18.09
C MET A 1 37.30 -34.61 -19.29
N ASP A 2 36.75 -33.40 -19.18
CA ASP A 2 35.56 -32.91 -18.50
C ASP A 2 35.18 -31.65 -19.28
N ALA A 3 33.97 -31.62 -19.85
CA ALA A 3 33.41 -30.45 -20.51
C ALA A 3 32.89 -29.51 -19.42
N GLN A 4 33.63 -28.43 -19.17
CA GLN A 4 33.33 -27.51 -18.08
C GLN A 4 32.23 -26.53 -18.50
N THR A 5 31.01 -26.87 -18.12
CA THR A 5 29.83 -26.01 -18.10
C THR A 5 30.09 -24.76 -17.27
N ARG A 6 30.09 -23.57 -17.89
CA ARG A 6 29.98 -22.28 -17.19
C ARG A 6 28.74 -21.54 -17.68
N ALA A 7 27.60 -21.92 -17.09
CA ALA A 7 26.41 -21.09 -17.09
C ALA A 7 26.69 -19.86 -16.20
N MET A 8 26.78 -18.67 -16.80
CA MET A 8 26.80 -17.41 -16.07
C MET A 8 25.40 -17.12 -15.54
N GLY A 9 25.10 -17.64 -14.34
CA GLY A 9 23.97 -17.21 -13.54
C GLY A 9 24.25 -15.82 -12.96
N GLY A 10 23.82 -14.77 -13.66
CA GLY A 10 23.83 -13.42 -13.11
C GLY A 10 22.88 -13.36 -11.92
N SER A 11 23.42 -13.35 -10.71
CA SER A 11 22.67 -13.16 -9.47
C SER A 11 22.10 -11.74 -9.46
N ARG A 12 20.84 -11.60 -9.84
CA ARG A 12 20.06 -10.37 -9.66
C ARG A 12 19.89 -10.17 -8.16
N GLN A 13 20.77 -9.39 -7.54
CA GLN A 13 20.62 -9.01 -6.14
C GLN A 13 19.29 -8.23 -6.02
N GLU A 14 18.27 -8.90 -5.49
CA GLU A 14 17.08 -8.23 -4.98
C GLU A 14 17.55 -7.31 -3.87
N LYS A 15 17.52 -6.00 -4.13
CA LYS A 15 17.66 -5.00 -3.08
C LYS A 15 16.45 -5.12 -2.17
N GLU A 16 16.60 -5.98 -1.16
CA GLU A 16 15.71 -6.09 -0.03
C GLU A 16 15.48 -4.69 0.54
N TRP A 17 14.23 -4.28 0.54
CA TRP A 17 13.85 -2.96 1.03
C TRP A 17 13.85 -3.02 2.56
N VAL A 18 14.98 -2.66 3.16
CA VAL A 18 15.07 -2.48 4.60
C VAL A 18 14.43 -1.13 4.93
N LEU A 19 13.26 -1.15 5.56
CA LEU A 19 12.65 0.05 6.11
C LEU A 19 13.62 0.64 7.15
N PRO A 20 13.96 1.94 7.08
CA PRO A 20 14.77 2.56 8.11
C PRO A 20 14.10 2.36 9.46
N THR A 21 14.88 2.03 10.50
CA THR A 21 14.39 1.77 11.86
C THR A 21 13.57 2.94 12.42
N GLU A 22 13.75 4.14 11.87
CA GLU A 22 12.99 5.36 12.19
C GLU A 22 11.55 5.36 11.63
N VAL A 23 11.26 4.61 10.57
CA VAL A 23 9.94 4.52 9.93
C VAL A 23 9.09 3.40 10.54
N LEU A 24 9.74 2.39 11.15
CA LEU A 24 9.06 1.24 11.76
C LEU A 24 8.03 1.64 12.85
N PRO A 25 8.32 2.56 13.80
CA PRO A 25 7.35 2.95 14.82
C PRO A 25 6.07 3.58 14.28
N PHE A 26 6.16 4.19 13.09
CA PHE A 26 5.05 4.88 12.45
C PHE A 26 4.11 3.92 11.71
N ILE A 27 4.66 2.83 11.16
CA ILE A 27 3.90 1.76 10.49
C ILE A 27 3.38 0.72 11.49
N LEU A 28 4.15 0.42 12.55
CA LEU A 28 3.82 -0.58 13.59
C LEU A 28 3.01 -0.03 14.79
N GLY A 29 2.58 1.23 14.74
CA GLY A 29 1.64 1.78 15.72
C GLY A 29 2.24 2.30 17.03
N SER A 30 3.57 2.28 17.22
CA SER A 30 4.21 2.82 18.44
C SER A 30 4.47 4.33 18.39
N GLY A 31 4.16 5.01 17.29
CA GLY A 31 4.19 6.48 17.15
C GLY A 31 2.81 7.17 17.12
N LEU A 32 1.72 6.42 17.27
CA LEU A 32 0.35 6.89 16.99
C LEU A 32 -0.35 7.60 18.16
N GLU A 33 0.28 7.71 19.33
CA GLU A 33 -0.41 8.11 20.56
C GLU A 33 -0.49 9.62 20.84
N LYS A 34 0.22 10.49 20.09
CA LYS A 34 0.24 11.93 20.39
C LYS A 34 -0.50 12.86 19.43
N GLY A 35 -1.18 12.35 18.39
CA GLY A 35 -1.83 13.21 17.38
C GLY A 35 -3.29 12.92 17.02
N ALA A 36 -3.88 11.79 17.46
CA ALA A 36 -5.07 11.23 16.81
C ALA A 36 -6.39 11.39 17.61
N ALA A 37 -6.57 12.46 18.37
CA ALA A 37 -7.79 12.65 19.18
C ALA A 37 -8.91 13.48 18.52
N GLY A 38 -8.65 14.20 17.42
CA GLY A 38 -9.62 15.17 16.87
C GLY A 38 -9.85 15.18 15.36
N LYS A 39 -9.24 14.27 14.59
CA LYS A 39 -9.29 14.27 13.10
C LYS A 39 -9.76 12.96 12.46
N LYS A 40 -10.20 11.98 13.25
CA LYS A 40 -10.52 10.63 12.73
C LYS A 40 -11.70 10.64 11.76
N ASP A 41 -12.73 11.43 12.06
CA ASP A 41 -13.94 11.47 11.23
C ASP A 41 -13.69 12.13 9.87
N GLY A 42 -12.90 13.21 9.83
CA GLY A 42 -12.54 13.90 8.59
C GLY A 42 -11.64 13.07 7.67
N ASN A 43 -10.70 12.30 8.23
CA ASN A 43 -9.84 11.41 7.44
C ASN A 43 -10.64 10.25 6.83
N LEU A 44 -11.59 9.68 7.57
CA LEU A 44 -12.45 8.61 7.05
C LEU A 44 -13.34 9.10 5.91
N GLU A 45 -13.96 10.27 6.05
CA GLU A 45 -14.80 10.86 5.00
C GLU A 45 -13.98 11.20 3.73
N LEU A 46 -12.77 11.74 3.89
CA LEU A 46 -11.85 12.00 2.78
C LEU A 46 -11.46 10.72 2.04
N PHE A 47 -11.22 9.65 2.79
CA PHE A 47 -10.91 8.33 2.23
C PHE A 47 -12.10 7.76 1.45
N GLU A 48 -13.29 7.68 2.06
CA GLU A 48 -14.48 7.08 1.44
C GLU A 48 -14.87 7.85 0.16
N LYS A 49 -15.03 9.18 0.25
CA LYS A 49 -15.39 10.02 -0.92
C LYS A 49 -14.29 10.06 -1.98
N GLY A 50 -13.03 9.96 -1.58
CA GLY A 50 -11.91 9.91 -2.51
C GLY A 50 -11.87 8.60 -3.28
N LEU A 51 -12.13 7.49 -2.58
CA LEU A 51 -12.12 6.16 -3.15
C LEU A 51 -13.32 5.93 -4.09
N GLU A 52 -14.52 6.33 -3.69
CA GLU A 52 -15.72 6.28 -4.55
C GLU A 52 -15.50 6.95 -5.92
N LYS A 53 -14.78 8.08 -5.95
CA LYS A 53 -14.46 8.81 -7.20
C LYS A 53 -13.41 8.13 -8.07
N GLU A 54 -12.50 7.38 -7.46
CA GLU A 54 -11.37 6.76 -8.15
C GLU A 54 -11.70 5.35 -8.65
N LEU A 55 -12.62 4.64 -7.99
CA LEU A 55 -13.03 3.28 -8.37
C LEU A 55 -13.80 3.28 -9.70
N ARG A 56 -13.50 2.27 -10.53
CA ARG A 56 -14.16 2.05 -11.83
C ARG A 56 -14.59 0.60 -11.94
N LYS A 57 -15.66 0.35 -12.69
CA LYS A 57 -16.23 -1.01 -12.87
C LYS A 57 -15.27 -1.96 -13.59
N GLU A 58 -14.41 -1.40 -14.44
CA GLU A 58 -13.39 -2.11 -15.20
C GLU A 58 -12.06 -2.31 -14.43
N ASP A 59 -11.94 -1.81 -13.20
CA ASP A 59 -10.75 -2.06 -12.38
C ASP A 59 -10.64 -3.55 -12.03
N SER A 60 -9.45 -4.10 -12.23
CA SER A 60 -9.09 -5.38 -11.59
C SER A 60 -9.02 -5.22 -10.07
N ILE A 61 -9.15 -6.33 -9.34
CA ILE A 61 -9.04 -6.35 -7.88
C ILE A 61 -7.75 -5.68 -7.41
N GLU A 62 -6.61 -5.97 -8.05
CA GLU A 62 -5.32 -5.39 -7.67
C GLU A 62 -5.29 -3.86 -7.91
N GLN A 63 -5.91 -3.38 -8.99
CA GLN A 63 -6.03 -1.95 -9.26
C GLN A 63 -6.92 -1.27 -8.22
N ALA A 64 -8.06 -1.86 -7.87
CA ALA A 64 -8.97 -1.35 -6.86
C ALA A 64 -8.29 -1.27 -5.48
N VAL A 65 -7.57 -2.34 -5.08
CA VAL A 65 -6.79 -2.35 -3.82
C VAL A 65 -5.68 -1.30 -3.86
N SER A 66 -5.00 -1.12 -4.99
CA SER A 66 -3.96 -0.08 -5.14
C SER A 66 -4.52 1.34 -4.99
N LYS A 67 -5.70 1.61 -5.57
CA LYS A 67 -6.41 2.89 -5.40
C LYS A 67 -6.86 3.11 -3.95
N MET A 68 -7.37 2.06 -3.30
CA MET A 68 -7.70 2.07 -1.88
C MET A 68 -6.50 2.46 -1.02
N VAL A 69 -5.35 1.81 -1.23
CA VAL A 69 -4.10 2.14 -0.51
C VAL A 69 -3.69 3.59 -0.77
N LYS A 70 -3.72 4.04 -2.02
CA LYS A 70 -3.39 5.43 -2.37
C LYS A 70 -4.30 6.42 -1.65
N MET A 71 -5.62 6.20 -1.61
CA MET A 71 -6.56 7.08 -0.92
C MET A 71 -6.40 7.07 0.59
N ALA A 72 -6.10 5.91 1.18
CA ALA A 72 -5.82 5.83 2.62
C ALA A 72 -4.58 6.68 2.98
N LEU A 73 -3.54 6.63 2.15
CA LEU A 73 -2.34 7.44 2.35
C LEU A 73 -2.60 8.94 2.17
N VAL A 74 -3.45 9.34 1.20
CA VAL A 74 -3.85 10.74 1.02
C VAL A 74 -4.65 11.25 2.21
N ALA A 75 -5.61 10.46 2.70
CA ALA A 75 -6.44 10.83 3.83
C ALA A 75 -5.62 11.01 5.11
N GLU A 76 -4.65 10.12 5.34
CA GLU A 76 -3.89 10.11 6.59
C GLU A 76 -2.71 11.10 6.57
N PHE A 77 -2.01 11.23 5.44
CA PHE A 77 -0.75 11.97 5.35
C PHE A 77 -0.81 13.15 4.38
N GLY A 78 -1.94 13.36 3.72
CA GLY A 78 -2.11 14.39 2.70
C GLY A 78 -1.56 14.00 1.33
N PRO A 79 -1.87 14.81 0.30
CA PRO A 79 -1.49 14.52 -1.09
C PRO A 79 0.02 14.61 -1.33
N SER A 80 0.78 15.33 -0.50
CA SER A 80 2.23 15.48 -0.62
C SER A 80 2.96 14.13 -0.56
N LEU A 81 2.48 13.19 0.25
CA LEU A 81 3.09 11.87 0.39
C LEU A 81 2.95 11.05 -0.90
N VAL A 82 1.80 11.10 -1.56
CA VAL A 82 1.57 10.30 -2.78
C VAL A 82 2.24 10.89 -4.03
N ILE A 83 2.62 12.17 -3.99
CA ILE A 83 3.36 12.86 -5.06
C ILE A 83 4.88 12.64 -4.92
N ALA A 84 5.36 12.28 -3.72
CA ALA A 84 6.78 12.11 -3.45
C ALA A 84 7.42 10.99 -4.30
N ARG A 85 8.69 11.20 -4.69
CA ARG A 85 9.51 10.19 -5.36
C ARG A 85 9.68 8.98 -4.43
N GLY A 86 8.97 7.89 -4.73
CA GLY A 86 8.98 6.65 -3.94
C GLY A 86 7.59 6.18 -3.51
N ALA A 87 6.59 7.05 -3.53
CA ALA A 87 5.23 6.71 -3.14
C ALA A 87 4.64 5.54 -3.95
N SER A 88 4.90 5.50 -5.26
CA SER A 88 4.47 4.40 -6.13
C SER A 88 5.01 3.04 -5.68
N LYS A 89 6.26 2.98 -5.20
CA LYS A 89 6.86 1.74 -4.70
C LYS A 89 6.24 1.34 -3.36
N MET A 90 6.00 2.31 -2.48
CA MET A 90 5.31 2.07 -1.21
C MET A 90 3.89 1.53 -1.43
N ILE A 91 3.10 2.18 -2.29
CA ILE A 91 1.76 1.73 -2.66
C ILE A 91 1.82 0.30 -3.20
N THR A 92 2.71 0.02 -4.16
CA THR A 92 2.87 -1.32 -4.73
C THR A 92 3.23 -2.37 -3.67
N THR A 93 4.09 -2.01 -2.72
CA THR A 93 4.54 -2.92 -1.65
C THR A 93 3.38 -3.26 -0.71
N ILE A 94 2.61 -2.25 -0.29
CA ILE A 94 1.44 -2.44 0.58
C ILE A 94 0.35 -3.24 -0.15
N THR A 95 0.06 -2.90 -1.42
CA THR A 95 -0.89 -3.65 -2.25
C THR A 95 -0.52 -5.13 -2.32
N ARG A 96 0.75 -5.45 -2.59
CA ARG A 96 1.22 -6.85 -2.62
C ARG A 96 1.07 -7.54 -1.27
N ALA A 97 1.40 -6.86 -0.18
CA ALA A 97 1.23 -7.42 1.17
C ALA A 97 -0.24 -7.75 1.46
N ILE A 98 -1.17 -6.86 1.10
CA ILE A 98 -2.62 -7.10 1.22
C ILE A 98 -3.05 -8.28 0.35
N MET A 99 -2.60 -8.34 -0.90
CA MET A 99 -3.03 -9.39 -1.83
C MET A 99 -2.51 -10.79 -1.45
N ASN A 100 -1.34 -10.86 -0.82
CA ASN A 100 -0.71 -12.10 -0.37
C ASN A 100 -1.26 -12.62 0.97
N ASP A 101 -1.92 -11.78 1.77
CA ASP A 101 -2.56 -12.18 3.02
C ASP A 101 -4.08 -12.38 2.81
N ALA A 102 -4.57 -13.59 3.06
CA ALA A 102 -5.98 -13.93 2.81
C ALA A 102 -6.97 -13.12 3.68
N LYS A 103 -6.59 -12.75 4.90
CA LYS A 103 -7.43 -11.98 5.82
C LYS A 103 -7.49 -10.52 5.39
N LEU A 104 -6.32 -9.92 5.10
CA LEU A 104 -6.24 -8.53 4.61
C LEU A 104 -6.94 -8.39 3.25
N ARG A 105 -6.74 -9.33 2.34
CA ARG A 105 -7.43 -9.35 1.04
C ARG A 105 -8.94 -9.38 1.21
N ARG A 106 -9.46 -10.23 2.10
CA ARG A 106 -10.91 -10.30 2.38
C ARG A 106 -11.44 -8.97 2.93
N GLN A 107 -10.71 -8.34 3.86
CA GLN A 107 -11.09 -7.06 4.44
C GLN A 107 -11.10 -5.95 3.38
N ALA A 108 -10.07 -5.90 2.52
CA ALA A 108 -9.99 -4.96 1.42
C ALA A 108 -11.18 -5.11 0.45
N LEU A 109 -11.53 -6.34 0.09
CA LEU A 109 -12.68 -6.62 -0.78
C LEU A 109 -14.01 -6.18 -0.17
N ILE A 110 -14.22 -6.36 1.13
CA ILE A 110 -15.44 -5.90 1.82
C ILE A 110 -15.55 -4.36 1.79
N ILE A 111 -14.43 -3.65 2.01
CA ILE A 111 -14.40 -2.19 1.94
C ILE A 111 -14.71 -1.73 0.52
N LEU A 112 -14.06 -2.34 -0.47
CA LEU A 112 -14.26 -2.01 -1.88
C LEU A 112 -15.71 -2.27 -2.32
N ASP A 113 -16.28 -3.42 -1.96
CA ASP A 113 -17.67 -3.78 -2.28
C ASP A 113 -18.67 -2.77 -1.68
N ARG A 114 -18.43 -2.32 -0.45
CA ARG A 114 -19.26 -1.30 0.20
C ARG A 114 -19.23 0.06 -0.54
N LEU A 115 -18.10 0.42 -1.15
CA LEU A 115 -17.85 1.74 -1.73
C LEU A 115 -17.95 1.76 -3.28
N ALA A 116 -18.13 0.61 -3.93
CA ALA A 116 -18.23 0.50 -5.38
C ALA A 116 -19.63 0.80 -5.95
N GLN A 117 -20.43 1.61 -5.26
CA GLN A 117 -21.83 1.94 -5.63
C GLN A 117 -21.93 2.76 -6.92
#